data_AF-A0A2V9PQY5-F1
#
_entry.id   AF-A0A2V9PQY5-F1
#
_cell.length_a   1.000
_cell.length_b   1.000
_cell.length_c   1.000
_cell.angle_alpha   90.00
_cell.angle_beta   90.00
_cell.angle_gamma   90.00
#
_symmetry.space_group_name_H-M   'P 1'
#
loop_
_entity.id
_entity.type
_entity.pdbx_description
1 polymer ?
#
loop_
_entity_poly.entity_id
_entity_poly.type
_entity_poly.pdbx_seq_one_letter_code
_entity_poly.pdbx_strand_id
1 'polypeptide(L)'
;GEMGAVNGIAPDGTIIKTNQQVQEVWTGTTFGVAALMLSNGLKDEGYRTAWGVYHTTYETQGYWFRTPEAWEQDGHYRASMYMRPAAIWAMEMTSPPKGSAQGAP
;
A
#
# COMPACT_ATOMS: atom_id res chain seq x y z
N GLY A 1 -0.47 10.86 -0.49
CA GLY A 1 0.87 10.80 -1.13
C GLY A 1 0.87 9.77 -2.24
N GLU A 2 2.01 9.56 -2.89
CA GLU A 2 2.10 8.73 -4.12
C GLU A 2 2.91 7.45 -3.96
N MET A 3 3.40 7.16 -2.74
CA MET A 3 4.37 6.09 -2.51
C MET A 3 3.91 4.97 -1.56
N GLY A 4 2.63 4.91 -1.22
CA GLY A 4 2.06 3.95 -0.26
C GLY A 4 1.84 4.55 1.13
N ALA A 5 1.70 3.70 2.15
CA ALA A 5 1.42 4.11 3.52
C ALA A 5 2.70 4.09 4.38
N VAL A 6 3.07 5.25 4.92
CA VAL A 6 4.19 5.36 5.88
C VAL A 6 3.81 4.70 7.20
N ASN A 7 4.77 4.04 7.85
CA ASN A 7 4.52 3.27 9.07
C ASN A 7 4.10 4.13 10.27
N GLY A 8 4.56 5.38 10.38
CA GLY A 8 4.18 6.25 11.49
C GLY A 8 4.06 7.72 11.13
N ILE A 9 2.87 8.25 11.39
CA ILE A 9 2.54 9.67 11.30
C ILE A 9 1.99 10.13 12.65
N ALA A 10 2.40 11.32 13.10
CA ALA A 10 1.88 11.95 14.30
C ALA A 10 0.50 12.59 14.02
N PRO A 11 -0.30 12.91 15.06
CA PRO A 11 -1.62 13.51 14.87
C PRO A 11 -1.62 14.86 14.13
N ASP A 12 -0.49 15.58 14.13
CA ASP A 12 -0.29 16.83 13.39
C ASP A 12 0.14 16.62 11.92
N GLY A 13 0.23 15.36 11.47
CA GLY A 13 0.62 15.00 10.12
C GLY A 13 2.13 14.88 9.90
N THR A 14 2.96 15.09 10.94
CA THR A 14 4.41 14.95 10.82
C THR A 14 4.84 13.48 10.80
N ILE A 15 5.85 13.13 9.97
CA ILE A 15 6.43 11.78 9.98
C ILE A 15 7.23 11.60 11.28
N ILE A 16 6.95 10.52 11.99
CA ILE A 16 7.63 10.18 13.24
C ILE A 16 9.06 9.71 12.91
N LYS A 17 10.06 10.16 13.67
CA LYS A 17 11.49 9.87 13.42
C LYS A 17 12.20 9.13 14.56
N THR A 18 11.46 8.33 15.33
CA THR A 18 12.02 7.60 16.49
C THR A 18 12.95 6.45 16.09
N ASN A 19 12.81 5.92 14.88
CA ASN A 19 13.72 4.95 14.27
C ASN A 19 13.61 5.00 12.73
N GLN A 20 14.38 4.17 12.02
CA GLN A 20 14.33 4.11 10.56
C GLN A 20 13.00 3.53 10.06
N GLN A 21 12.52 2.44 10.67
CA GLN A 21 11.33 1.71 10.21
C GLN A 21 10.05 2.55 10.26
N VAL A 22 9.92 3.43 11.24
CA VAL A 22 8.72 4.28 11.36
C VAL A 22 8.62 5.32 10.23
N GLN A 23 9.74 5.67 9.60
CA GLN A 23 9.80 6.59 8.46
C GLN A 23 9.62 5.89 7.11
N GLU A 24 9.68 4.56 7.09
CA GLU A 24 9.55 3.76 5.88
C GLU A 24 8.08 3.55 5.49
N VAL A 25 7.86 3.35 4.20
CA VAL A 25 6.70 2.61 3.69
C VAL A 25 7.09 1.15 3.60
N TRP A 26 6.32 0.25 4.19
CA TRP A 26 6.46 -1.18 3.96
C TRP A 26 5.46 -1.62 2.89
N THR A 27 5.96 -2.22 1.82
CA THR A 27 5.17 -2.55 0.62
C THR A 27 4.07 -3.56 0.95
N GLY A 28 4.43 -4.64 1.65
CA GLY A 28 3.47 -5.65 2.09
C GLY A 28 2.46 -5.14 3.11
N THR A 29 2.89 -4.32 4.07
CA THR A 29 1.98 -3.67 5.03
C THR A 29 0.98 -2.77 4.31
N THR A 30 1.44 -1.99 3.32
CA THR A 30 0.58 -1.11 2.52
C THR A 30 -0.49 -1.92 1.78
N PHE A 31 -0.13 -3.06 1.17
CA PHE A 31 -1.12 -3.94 0.55
C PHE A 31 -2.07 -4.58 1.57
N GLY A 32 -1.58 -4.95 2.75
CA GLY A 32 -2.43 -5.46 3.84
C GLY A 32 -3.46 -4.42 4.30
N VAL A 33 -3.05 -3.17 4.48
CA VAL A 33 -3.95 -2.05 4.80
C VAL A 33 -4.92 -1.78 3.66
N ALA A 34 -4.48 -1.81 2.41
CA ALA A 34 -5.35 -1.67 1.24
C ALA A 34 -6.42 -2.76 1.20
N ALA A 35 -6.06 -4.03 1.43
CA ALA A 35 -7.01 -5.13 1.52
C ALA A 35 -8.02 -4.93 2.67
N LEU A 36 -7.56 -4.45 3.82
CA LEU A 36 -8.44 -4.11 4.95
C LEU A 36 -9.40 -2.96 4.61
N MET A 37 -8.94 -1.92 3.91
CA MET A 37 -9.79 -0.84 3.43
C MET A 37 -10.89 -1.39 2.50
N LEU A 38 -10.50 -2.23 1.53
CA LEU A 38 -11.45 -2.88 0.62
C LEU A 38 -12.49 -3.73 1.37
N SER A 39 -12.07 -4.54 2.35
CA SER A 39 -13.00 -5.36 3.14
C SER A 39 -13.98 -4.53 3.98
N ASN A 40 -13.64 -3.28 4.28
CA ASN A 40 -14.49 -2.34 5.02
C ASN A 40 -15.28 -1.37 4.10
N GLY A 41 -15.29 -1.60 2.78
CA GLY A 41 -16.03 -0.78 1.83
C GLY A 41 -15.36 0.54 1.44
N LEU A 42 -14.13 0.79 1.89
CA LEU A 42 -13.31 1.96 1.54
C LEU A 42 -12.59 1.72 0.21
N LYS A 43 -13.38 1.65 -0.88
CA LYS A 43 -12.89 1.21 -2.19
C LYS A 43 -11.83 2.17 -2.75
N ASP A 44 -12.11 3.46 -2.72
CA ASP A 44 -11.23 4.47 -3.32
C ASP A 44 -9.93 4.60 -2.52
N GLU A 45 -10.01 4.59 -1.19
CA GLU A 45 -8.85 4.63 -0.30
C GLU A 45 -7.99 3.37 -0.45
N GLY A 46 -8.61 2.19 -0.54
CA GLY A 46 -7.92 0.92 -0.72
C GLY A 46 -7.10 0.89 -2.01
N TYR A 47 -7.73 1.18 -3.15
CA TYR A 47 -7.02 1.24 -4.43
C TYR A 47 -6.02 2.39 -4.48
N ARG A 48 -6.33 3.56 -3.92
CA ARG A 48 -5.40 4.71 -3.90
C ARG A 48 -4.15 4.43 -3.06
N THR A 49 -4.30 3.67 -1.98
CA THR A 49 -3.20 3.24 -1.10
C THR A 49 -2.32 2.21 -1.80
N ALA A 50 -2.91 1.16 -2.39
CA ALA A 50 -2.19 0.16 -3.16
C ALA A 50 -1.50 0.74 -4.40
N TRP A 51 -2.15 1.70 -5.08
CA TRP A 51 -1.58 2.39 -6.24
C TRP A 51 -0.25 3.05 -5.92
N GLY A 52 -0.04 3.55 -4.70
CA GLY A 52 1.25 4.13 -4.33
C GLY A 52 2.41 3.13 -4.38
N VAL A 53 2.16 1.85 -4.05
CA VAL A 53 3.17 0.79 -4.18
C VAL A 53 3.40 0.46 -5.66
N TYR A 54 2.35 0.42 -6.48
CA TYR A 54 2.44 0.25 -7.93
C TYR A 54 3.25 1.38 -8.59
N HIS A 55 2.90 2.63 -8.32
CA HIS A 55 3.53 3.82 -8.86
C HIS A 55 5.03 3.85 -8.53
N THR A 56 5.39 3.62 -7.26
CA THR A 56 6.81 3.53 -6.87
C THR A 56 7.54 2.38 -7.57
N THR A 57 6.92 1.19 -7.63
CA THR A 57 7.58 -0.01 -8.15
C THR A 57 7.77 0.05 -9.67
N TYR A 58 6.75 0.46 -10.41
CA TYR A 58 6.69 0.29 -11.86
C TYR A 58 6.86 1.60 -12.64
N GLU A 59 6.60 2.76 -12.04
CA GLU A 59 6.61 4.04 -12.76
C GLU A 59 7.77 4.96 -12.37
N THR A 60 8.15 5.01 -11.08
CA THR A 60 9.15 6.01 -10.62
C THR A 60 10.50 5.45 -10.21
N GLN A 61 10.58 4.34 -9.47
CA GLN A 61 11.84 3.85 -8.88
C GLN A 61 12.45 2.61 -9.56
N GLY A 62 11.73 1.98 -10.48
CA GLY A 62 12.25 0.84 -11.26
C GLY A 62 12.52 -0.41 -10.43
N TYR A 63 11.58 -0.79 -9.57
CA TYR A 63 11.64 -1.99 -8.71
C TYR A 63 10.89 -3.20 -9.30
N TRP A 64 10.54 -3.16 -10.57
CA TRP A 64 9.92 -4.29 -11.29
C TRP A 64 10.69 -5.60 -11.07
N PHE A 65 9.96 -6.67 -10.78
CA PHE A 65 10.48 -8.03 -10.50
C PHE A 65 11.43 -8.15 -9.30
N ARG A 66 11.57 -7.09 -8.49
CA ARG A 66 12.46 -7.08 -7.33
C ARG A 66 11.91 -6.23 -6.17
N THR A 67 10.58 -6.12 -6.08
CA THR A 67 9.88 -5.28 -5.12
C THR A 67 10.45 -5.44 -3.70
N PRO A 68 10.88 -4.34 -3.06
CA PRO A 68 11.56 -4.40 -1.77
C PRO A 68 10.58 -4.54 -0.59
N GLU A 69 11.12 -4.82 0.60
CA GLU A 69 10.35 -4.70 1.84
C GLU A 69 9.87 -3.28 2.06
N ALA A 70 10.78 -2.31 1.86
CA ALA A 70 10.56 -0.95 2.28
C ALA A 70 11.24 0.08 1.38
N TRP A 71 10.77 1.32 1.44
CA TRP A 71 11.45 2.51 0.94
C TRP A 71 11.22 3.73 1.83
N GLU A 72 12.17 4.66 1.80
CA GLU A 72 12.09 5.97 2.45
C GLU A 72 11.43 7.01 1.53
N GLN A 73 11.29 8.26 2.01
CA GLN A 73 10.62 9.34 1.27
C GLN A 73 11.33 9.72 -0.04
N ASP A 74 12.65 9.57 -0.10
CA ASP A 74 13.44 9.81 -1.31
C ASP A 74 13.41 8.62 -2.30
N GLY A 75 12.73 7.54 -1.91
CA GLY A 75 12.60 6.32 -2.70
C GLY A 75 13.65 5.27 -2.40
N HIS A 76 14.74 5.56 -1.67
CA HIS A 76 15.77 4.55 -1.39
C HIS A 76 15.19 3.33 -0.67
N TYR A 77 15.51 2.14 -1.19
CA TYR A 77 14.89 0.89 -0.75
C TYR A 77 15.72 0.12 0.28
N ARG A 78 15.06 -0.74 1.04
CA ARG A 78 15.67 -1.76 1.89
C ARG A 78 15.14 -3.15 1.54
N ALA A 79 16.05 -4.13 1.42
CA ALA A 79 15.78 -5.54 1.15
C ALA A 79 14.93 -5.78 -0.13
N SER A 80 15.56 -5.69 -1.30
CA SER A 80 14.96 -6.05 -2.60
C SER A 80 14.55 -7.53 -2.68
N MET A 81 13.66 -7.88 -3.61
CA MET A 81 13.20 -9.24 -3.88
C MET A 81 12.56 -9.87 -2.63
N TYR A 82 11.63 -9.14 -2.02
CA TYR A 82 11.08 -9.49 -0.72
C TYR A 82 9.75 -10.24 -0.83
N MET A 83 9.45 -11.04 0.20
CA MET A 83 8.25 -11.88 0.24
C MET A 83 6.97 -11.08 0.53
N ARG A 84 7.03 -10.11 1.44
CA ARG A 84 5.84 -9.40 1.94
C ARG A 84 4.99 -8.68 0.88
N PRO A 85 5.53 -8.10 -0.21
CA PRO A 85 4.71 -7.56 -1.29
C PRO A 85 3.68 -8.54 -1.88
N ALA A 86 3.85 -9.86 -1.71
CA ALA A 86 2.84 -10.86 -2.11
C ALA A 86 1.48 -10.68 -1.41
N ALA A 87 1.42 -9.89 -0.33
CA ALA A 87 0.18 -9.49 0.35
C ALA A 87 -0.83 -8.78 -0.56
N ILE A 88 -0.45 -8.29 -1.74
CA ILE A 88 -1.38 -7.75 -2.75
C ILE A 88 -2.55 -8.69 -3.05
N TRP A 89 -2.32 -10.01 -3.03
CA TRP A 89 -3.36 -11.00 -3.28
C TRP A 89 -4.47 -11.02 -2.23
N ALA A 90 -4.24 -10.47 -1.03
CA ALA A 90 -5.30 -10.32 -0.04
C ALA A 90 -6.42 -9.38 -0.51
N MET A 91 -6.12 -8.45 -1.44
CA MET A 91 -7.12 -7.56 -2.03
C MET A 91 -8.17 -8.34 -2.86
N GLU A 92 -7.77 -9.44 -3.50
CA GLU A 92 -8.67 -10.32 -4.27
C GLU A 92 -9.53 -11.23 -3.39
N MET A 93 -9.20 -11.36 -2.09
CA MET A 93 -9.98 -12.16 -1.14
C MET A 93 -11.17 -11.39 -0.57
N THR A 94 -11.39 -10.15 -1.03
CA THR A 94 -12.53 -9.34 -0.62
C THR A 94 -13.78 -9.73 -1.43
N SER A 95 -14.92 -9.86 -0.76
CA SER A 95 -16.18 -10.10 -1.46
C SER A 95 -16.45 -8.92 -2.40
N PRO A 96 -16.97 -9.15 -3.62
CA PRO A 96 -17.52 -8.06 -4.43
C PRO A 96 -18.46 -7.24 -3.54
N PRO A 97 -18.47 -5.90 -3.64
CA PRO A 97 -19.46 -5.09 -2.95
C PRO A 97 -20.83 -5.71 -3.18
N LYS A 98 -21.59 -5.98 -2.12
CA LYS A 98 -22.98 -6.40 -2.27
C LYS A 98 -23.63 -5.33 -3.14
N GLY A 99 -23.89 -5.68 -4.39
CA GLY A 99 -24.25 -4.69 -5.38
C GLY A 99 -25.45 -3.91 -4.92
N SER A 100 -25.49 -2.65 -5.32
CA SER A 100 -26.70 -1.97 -5.80
C SER A 100 -27.40 -2.83 -6.88
N ALA A 101 -27.82 -4.04 -6.53
CA ALA A 101 -28.75 -4.86 -7.28
C ALA A 101 -30.16 -4.34 -7.00
N GLN A 102 -30.38 -3.07 -7.36
CA GLN A 102 -31.69 -2.48 -7.55
C GLN A 102 -31.66 -1.86 -8.94
N GLY A 103 -32.25 -2.56 -9.91
CA GLY A 103 -32.50 -2.02 -11.25
C GLY A 103 -31.61 -2.60 -12.34
N ALA A 104 -31.95 -3.81 -12.80
CA ALA A 104 -31.89 -4.13 -14.22
C ALA A 104 -33.22 -4.82 -14.58
N PRO A 105 -33.83 -4.50 -15.73
CA PRO A 105 -35.21 -4.86 -16.09
C PRO A 105 -35.45 -6.37 -16.22
#